data_AF-A0A5P2DAY2-F1
#
_entry.id   AF-A0A5P2DAY2-F1
#
_cell.length_a   1.000
_cell.length_b   1.000
_cell.length_c   1.000
_cell.angle_alpha   90.00
_cell.angle_beta   90.00
_cell.angle_gamma   90.00
#
_symmetry.space_group_name_H-M   'P 1'
#
loop_
_entity.id
_entity.type
_entity.pdbx_description
1 polymer ?
#
loop_
_entity_poly.entity_id
_entity_poly.type
_entity_poly.pdbx_seq_one_letter_code
_entity_poly.pdbx_strand_id
1 'polypeptide(L)'
;MSASTSRTLPPEIAESESVMALIERGKAEGQIAGDDVRRAFEADQIPQSQWKNVLRSLNQILEEEGVTLMVSAAESPKRSRKSVAAKAPAKRTATKTVAARATAADTAAPEERPADPETAADALADETGTATPPAKKAAAKKTAAKKAAPAKKTAAKKTAAKKTAASKTADESTDEEPLDEGPAVVKAGEGEEEESGESKGFVLSDDDEDDAPAQQVAVAGATADPVKDYLKQIGKVPLLNAEQEVELAKRIEAGLFAEDKLANSDKLAPKLKRELEIIAEDGRRAKNHLLEANLRLVVSLAKRYTGRGMLFLDLIQEGNLGLIRAVEKFDYTKGYKFSTYATWWIRQAITRAMADQARTIRIPVHMVEVINKLARVQRQMLQDLGREPTPEELAKELDMTPEKVIEVQKYGREPISLHTPLGEDGDSEFGDLIEDSEAVVPADAVSFTLLQEQLHSVLDTLSEREAGVVSMRFGLTDGQPKTLDEIGKVYGVTRERIRQIESKTMSKLRHPSRSQVLRDYLD
;
A
#
# COMPACT_ATOMS: atom_id res chain seq x y z
N MET A 1 38.31 -37.17 -20.47
CA MET A 1 37.14 -36.92 -21.34
C MET A 1 35.97 -36.63 -20.43
N SER A 2 35.37 -35.45 -20.56
CA SER A 2 34.19 -35.03 -19.80
C SER A 2 33.06 -34.82 -20.80
N ALA A 3 31.86 -35.31 -20.50
CA ALA A 3 30.76 -35.28 -21.46
C ALA A 3 30.17 -33.88 -21.59
N SER A 4 30.38 -33.23 -22.74
CA SER A 4 29.65 -32.01 -23.09
C SER A 4 28.19 -32.34 -23.29
N THR A 5 27.34 -32.00 -22.32
CA THR A 5 25.87 -32.08 -22.49
C THR A 5 25.44 -31.06 -23.53
N SER A 6 25.20 -31.51 -24.76
CA SER A 6 24.63 -30.71 -25.84
C SER A 6 23.20 -30.29 -25.47
N ARG A 7 23.07 -29.16 -24.77
CA ARG A 7 21.78 -28.63 -24.33
C ARG A 7 21.11 -27.96 -25.52
N THR A 8 19.89 -28.38 -25.83
CA THR A 8 19.16 -27.98 -27.04
C THR A 8 18.93 -26.48 -27.09
N LEU A 9 19.30 -25.85 -28.21
CA LEU A 9 18.79 -24.53 -28.60
C LEU A 9 17.25 -24.53 -28.60
N PRO A 10 16.58 -23.43 -28.21
CA PRO A 10 15.18 -23.23 -28.54
C PRO A 10 14.99 -23.29 -30.07
N PRO A 11 13.90 -23.88 -30.59
CA PRO A 11 13.68 -24.00 -32.04
C PRO A 11 13.69 -22.62 -32.73
N GLU A 12 13.13 -21.60 -32.06
CA GLU A 12 13.11 -20.19 -32.46
C GLU A 12 14.52 -19.60 -32.74
N ILE A 13 15.58 -20.19 -32.16
CA ILE A 13 16.99 -19.78 -32.36
C ILE A 13 17.72 -20.73 -33.33
N ALA A 14 17.30 -21.98 -33.43
CA ALA A 14 17.85 -22.95 -34.38
C ALA A 14 17.35 -22.72 -35.82
N GLU A 15 16.19 -22.06 -35.98
CA GLU A 15 15.55 -21.76 -37.27
C GLU A 15 15.86 -20.34 -37.80
N SER A 16 16.48 -19.46 -36.99
CA SER A 16 16.80 -18.07 -37.35
C SER A 16 18.21 -17.91 -37.95
N GLU A 17 18.27 -17.79 -39.28
CA GLU A 17 19.52 -17.64 -40.04
C GLU A 17 20.29 -16.37 -39.64
N SER A 18 19.60 -15.25 -39.35
CA SER A 18 20.28 -13.99 -38.99
C SER A 18 20.86 -14.01 -37.56
N VAL A 19 20.19 -14.67 -36.61
CA VAL A 19 20.70 -14.85 -35.25
C VAL A 19 21.92 -15.78 -35.24
N MET A 20 21.91 -16.84 -36.05
CA MET A 20 23.07 -17.72 -36.22
C MET A 20 24.26 -16.99 -36.86
N ALA A 21 24.04 -16.20 -37.92
CA ALA A 21 25.09 -15.39 -38.54
C ALA A 21 25.67 -14.33 -37.56
N LEU A 22 24.84 -13.77 -36.68
CA LEU A 22 25.27 -12.86 -35.61
C LEU A 22 26.13 -13.56 -34.55
N ILE A 23 25.83 -14.82 -34.20
CA ILE A 23 26.69 -15.64 -33.32
C ILE A 23 28.05 -15.93 -33.99
N GLU A 24 28.06 -16.31 -35.28
CA GLU A 24 29.31 -16.55 -36.03
C GLU A 24 30.18 -15.30 -36.16
N ARG A 25 29.55 -14.13 -36.42
CA ARG A 25 30.26 -12.84 -36.40
C ARG A 25 30.78 -12.49 -35.01
N GLY A 26 29.99 -12.75 -33.96
CA GLY A 26 30.41 -12.58 -32.57
C GLY A 26 31.63 -13.40 -32.18
N LYS A 27 31.77 -14.63 -32.70
CA LYS A 27 32.97 -15.47 -32.52
C LYS A 27 34.22 -14.89 -33.15
N ALA A 28 34.06 -14.17 -34.27
CA ALA A 28 35.18 -13.54 -34.98
C ALA A 28 35.60 -12.19 -34.36
N GLU A 29 34.63 -11.40 -33.90
CA GLU A 29 34.87 -10.05 -33.36
C GLU A 29 35.03 -10.02 -31.81
N GLY A 30 34.64 -11.08 -31.10
CA GLY A 30 34.69 -11.20 -29.64
C GLY A 30 33.70 -10.33 -28.87
N GLN A 31 32.99 -9.43 -29.56
CA GLN A 31 31.97 -8.55 -29.03
C GLN A 31 30.79 -8.45 -30.00
N ILE A 32 29.59 -8.16 -29.48
CA ILE A 32 28.38 -7.89 -30.29
C ILE A 32 27.69 -6.63 -29.77
N ALA A 33 27.35 -5.70 -30.66
CA ALA A 33 26.56 -4.51 -30.30
C ALA A 33 25.07 -4.84 -30.14
N GLY A 34 24.42 -4.30 -29.11
CA GLY A 34 22.99 -4.51 -28.86
C GLY A 34 22.07 -4.10 -30.03
N ASP A 35 22.47 -3.13 -30.85
CA ASP A 35 21.74 -2.71 -32.04
C ASP A 35 21.75 -3.78 -33.16
N ASP A 36 22.84 -4.54 -33.30
CA ASP A 36 22.92 -5.65 -34.26
C ASP A 36 22.06 -6.84 -33.80
N VAL A 37 22.00 -7.11 -32.50
CA VAL A 37 21.09 -8.13 -31.92
C VAL A 37 19.63 -7.76 -32.20
N ARG A 38 19.29 -6.47 -32.08
CA ARG A 38 17.95 -5.97 -32.39
C ARG A 38 17.62 -6.10 -33.88
N ARG A 39 18.55 -5.75 -34.77
CA ARG A 39 18.40 -5.93 -36.22
C ARG A 39 18.13 -7.39 -36.60
N ALA A 40 18.81 -8.34 -35.96
CA ALA A 40 18.58 -9.77 -36.20
C ALA A 40 17.13 -10.19 -35.83
N PHE A 41 16.64 -9.79 -34.66
CA PHE A 41 15.26 -10.12 -34.25
C PHE A 41 14.19 -9.42 -35.10
N GLU A 42 14.46 -8.21 -35.59
CA GLU A 42 13.57 -7.48 -36.50
C GLU A 42 13.60 -8.08 -37.92
N ALA A 43 14.73 -8.68 -38.36
CA ALA A 43 14.85 -9.40 -39.63
C ALA A 43 14.14 -10.77 -39.61
N ASP A 44 14.35 -11.57 -38.56
CA ASP A 44 13.70 -12.88 -38.37
C ASP A 44 12.25 -12.76 -37.80
N GLN A 45 11.69 -11.54 -37.78
CA GLN A 45 10.30 -11.22 -37.40
C GLN A 45 9.88 -11.72 -35.99
N ILE A 46 10.83 -11.86 -35.06
CA ILE A 46 10.57 -12.43 -33.73
C ILE A 46 9.64 -11.49 -32.93
N PRO A 47 8.51 -11.97 -32.37
CA PRO A 47 7.61 -11.16 -31.54
C PRO A 47 8.30 -10.49 -30.34
N GLN A 48 8.00 -9.21 -30.11
CA GLN A 48 8.56 -8.42 -29.00
C GLN A 48 8.28 -8.99 -27.60
N SER A 49 7.24 -9.83 -27.47
CA SER A 49 6.95 -10.60 -26.25
C SER A 49 8.02 -11.66 -25.94
N GLN A 50 8.63 -12.25 -26.97
CA GLN A 50 9.61 -13.33 -26.87
C GLN A 50 11.06 -12.84 -26.77
N TRP A 51 11.36 -11.61 -27.21
CA TRP A 51 12.71 -11.00 -27.17
C TRP A 51 13.42 -11.21 -25.82
N LYS A 52 12.73 -11.09 -24.68
CA LYS A 52 13.33 -11.27 -23.34
C LYS A 52 13.74 -12.70 -23.00
N ASN A 53 13.11 -13.70 -23.63
CA ASN A 53 13.50 -15.10 -23.49
C ASN A 53 14.62 -15.42 -24.47
N VAL A 54 14.48 -15.02 -25.74
CA VAL A 54 15.50 -15.19 -26.79
C VAL A 54 16.83 -14.56 -26.38
N LEU A 55 16.83 -13.32 -25.87
CA LEU A 55 18.02 -12.65 -25.32
C LEU A 55 18.67 -13.41 -24.16
N ARG A 56 17.88 -14.07 -23.30
CA ARG A 56 18.43 -14.81 -22.15
C ARG A 56 19.19 -16.04 -22.61
N SER A 57 18.63 -16.80 -23.56
CA SER A 57 19.32 -17.92 -24.20
C SER A 57 20.50 -17.49 -25.07
N LEU A 58 20.36 -16.40 -25.84
CA LEU A 58 21.44 -15.87 -26.67
C LEU A 58 22.63 -15.42 -25.79
N ASN A 59 22.37 -14.65 -24.73
CA ASN A 59 23.43 -14.23 -23.80
C ASN A 59 24.09 -15.43 -23.12
N GLN A 60 23.34 -16.48 -22.76
CA GLN A 60 23.94 -17.70 -22.20
C GLN A 60 24.85 -18.43 -23.22
N ILE A 61 24.45 -18.51 -24.49
CA ILE A 61 25.30 -19.07 -25.56
C ILE A 61 26.57 -18.23 -25.75
N LEU A 62 26.44 -16.90 -25.79
CA LEU A 62 27.57 -15.99 -25.92
C LEU A 62 28.52 -16.05 -24.71
N GLU A 63 28.01 -16.23 -23.49
CA GLU A 63 28.81 -16.47 -22.29
C GLU A 63 29.57 -17.82 -22.34
N GLU A 64 28.93 -18.89 -22.84
CA GLU A 64 29.57 -20.20 -23.05
C GLU A 64 30.65 -20.16 -24.16
N GLU A 65 30.54 -19.24 -25.12
CA GLU A 65 31.47 -19.04 -26.24
C GLU A 65 32.47 -17.88 -26.03
N GLY A 66 32.39 -17.17 -24.90
CA GLY A 66 33.34 -16.11 -24.50
C GLY A 66 33.13 -14.74 -25.16
N VAL A 67 31.98 -14.49 -25.78
CA VAL A 67 31.66 -13.27 -26.55
C VAL A 67 30.92 -12.26 -25.67
N THR A 68 31.36 -11.00 -25.67
CA THR A 68 30.77 -9.96 -24.80
C THR A 68 29.69 -9.14 -25.52
N LEU A 69 28.45 -9.16 -25.00
CA LEU A 69 27.35 -8.34 -25.55
C LEU A 69 27.41 -6.90 -24.99
N MET A 70 27.70 -5.95 -25.87
CA MET A 70 27.84 -4.53 -25.57
C MET A 70 26.49 -3.82 -25.67
N VAL A 71 25.86 -3.55 -24.52
CA VAL A 71 24.62 -2.77 -24.45
C VAL A 71 24.93 -1.29 -24.70
N SER A 72 24.66 -0.83 -25.92
CA SER A 72 24.81 0.58 -26.31
C SER A 72 23.83 1.46 -25.52
N ALA A 73 24.35 2.51 -24.86
CA ALA A 73 23.54 3.43 -24.06
C ALA A 73 22.99 4.59 -24.93
N ALA A 74 22.20 4.24 -25.95
CA ALA A 74 21.53 5.17 -26.84
C ALA A 74 20.00 4.98 -26.82
N GLU A 75 19.28 6.01 -27.25
CA GLU A 75 17.86 6.28 -27.02
C GLU A 75 16.87 5.10 -26.96
N SER A 76 16.13 5.05 -25.85
CA SER A 76 14.85 4.34 -25.72
C SER A 76 13.75 5.33 -25.32
N PRO A 77 12.55 5.29 -25.92
CA PRO A 77 11.50 6.26 -25.63
C PRO A 77 11.04 6.16 -24.17
N LYS A 78 10.88 7.32 -23.51
CA LYS A 78 10.57 7.44 -22.08
C LYS A 78 9.21 6.80 -21.73
N ARG A 79 9.21 5.54 -21.28
CA ARG A 79 8.04 4.91 -20.62
C ARG A 79 8.24 4.92 -19.11
N SER A 80 7.62 5.88 -18.44
CA SER A 80 7.80 6.15 -17.01
C SER A 80 7.34 4.98 -16.13
N ARG A 81 8.29 4.37 -15.39
CA ARG A 81 8.00 3.56 -14.21
C ARG A 81 8.92 3.98 -13.06
N LYS A 82 8.28 4.23 -11.91
CA LYS A 82 8.87 4.84 -10.71
C LYS A 82 9.95 3.92 -10.12
N SER A 83 11.12 4.45 -9.80
CA SER A 83 12.19 3.70 -9.17
C SER A 83 11.94 3.51 -7.67
N VAL A 84 12.32 2.33 -7.15
CA VAL A 84 12.52 2.10 -5.71
C VAL A 84 14.00 1.85 -5.51
N ALA A 85 14.66 2.70 -4.71
CA ALA A 85 16.09 2.60 -4.47
C ALA A 85 16.41 1.46 -3.49
N ALA A 86 17.33 0.56 -3.87
CA ALA A 86 17.82 -0.51 -3.01
C ALA A 86 18.87 0.00 -2.00
N LYS A 87 18.92 -0.62 -0.83
CA LYS A 87 19.83 -0.29 0.28
C LYS A 87 21.11 -1.13 0.20
N ALA A 88 22.27 -0.51 0.42
CA ALA A 88 23.58 -1.18 0.42
C ALA A 88 23.74 -2.19 1.59
N PRO A 89 24.59 -3.23 1.46
CA PRO A 89 24.58 -4.40 2.34
C PRO A 89 25.47 -4.29 3.59
N ALA A 90 25.15 -5.07 4.62
CA ALA A 90 25.96 -5.24 5.83
C ALA A 90 27.00 -6.39 5.71
N LYS A 91 28.13 -6.28 6.43
CA LYS A 91 29.22 -7.27 6.42
C LYS A 91 28.90 -8.53 7.23
N ARG A 92 29.48 -9.65 6.79
CA ARG A 92 29.56 -10.92 7.54
C ARG A 92 30.70 -10.86 8.57
N THR A 93 30.48 -11.46 9.74
CA THR A 93 31.53 -11.96 10.65
C THR A 93 31.16 -13.40 11.07
N ALA A 94 32.13 -14.18 11.58
CA ALA A 94 31.96 -15.63 11.77
C ALA A 94 32.64 -16.14 13.04
N THR A 95 31.94 -17.03 13.77
CA THR A 95 32.38 -17.95 14.85
C THR A 95 31.13 -18.70 15.35
N LYS A 96 31.17 -19.88 16.00
CA LYS A 96 32.10 -21.02 16.01
C LYS A 96 31.33 -22.22 16.62
N THR A 97 31.77 -23.46 16.37
CA THR A 97 31.11 -24.70 16.81
C THR A 97 31.18 -24.98 18.32
N VAL A 98 30.05 -25.45 18.89
CA VAL A 98 29.92 -26.30 20.10
C VAL A 98 28.76 -27.29 19.83
N ALA A 99 28.67 -28.43 20.54
CA ALA A 99 27.79 -29.56 20.19
C ALA A 99 26.99 -30.15 21.37
N ALA A 100 26.02 -31.02 21.04
CA ALA A 100 25.15 -31.84 21.91
C ALA A 100 24.04 -31.06 22.68
N ARG A 101 22.87 -31.64 23.01
CA ARG A 101 22.32 -33.02 22.83
C ARG A 101 20.80 -32.96 22.53
N ALA A 102 20.23 -34.01 21.94
CA ALA A 102 18.84 -34.04 21.43
C ALA A 102 17.77 -34.63 22.38
N THR A 103 16.51 -34.29 22.08
CA THR A 103 15.23 -35.02 22.31
C THR A 103 14.30 -34.77 21.09
N ALA A 104 13.22 -35.55 20.90
CA ALA A 104 12.53 -35.74 19.60
C ALA A 104 10.99 -35.51 19.60
N ALA A 105 10.33 -35.89 18.49
CA ALA A 105 8.96 -35.61 18.00
C ALA A 105 8.84 -34.26 17.24
N ASP A 106 8.37 -34.16 15.98
CA ASP A 106 7.15 -34.63 15.28
C ASP A 106 5.87 -33.86 15.69
N THR A 107 5.00 -33.35 14.78
CA THR A 107 4.95 -33.48 13.30
C THR A 107 4.41 -32.20 12.59
N ALA A 108 4.39 -32.21 11.26
CA ALA A 108 4.24 -31.06 10.34
C ALA A 108 2.83 -30.44 10.15
N ALA A 109 2.83 -29.28 9.46
CA ALA A 109 1.73 -28.58 8.76
C ALA A 109 2.17 -28.39 7.25
N PRO A 110 1.58 -27.57 6.34
CA PRO A 110 0.44 -26.62 6.44
C PRO A 110 -0.51 -26.49 5.19
N GLU A 111 -1.53 -25.60 5.32
CA GLU A 111 -2.06 -24.56 4.37
C GLU A 111 -2.65 -24.79 2.94
N GLU A 112 -3.73 -24.01 2.69
CA GLU A 112 -4.19 -23.26 1.48
C GLU A 112 -4.75 -23.91 0.16
N ARG A 113 -6.08 -23.70 -0.08
CA ARG A 113 -6.77 -22.95 -1.22
C ARG A 113 -6.55 -23.36 -2.72
N PRO A 114 -7.32 -22.82 -3.75
CA PRO A 114 -8.64 -22.12 -3.81
C PRO A 114 -9.62 -22.53 -4.98
N ALA A 115 -10.80 -21.86 -5.04
CA ALA A 115 -11.53 -21.33 -6.24
C ALA A 115 -12.47 -22.18 -7.19
N ASP A 116 -13.69 -21.63 -7.41
CA ASP A 116 -14.48 -21.45 -8.67
C ASP A 116 -15.08 -22.65 -9.48
N PRO A 117 -16.13 -22.47 -10.36
CA PRO A 117 -17.17 -21.42 -10.48
C PRO A 117 -18.64 -21.87 -10.86
N GLU A 118 -19.58 -20.90 -10.85
CA GLU A 118 -20.73 -20.64 -11.78
C GLU A 118 -21.94 -21.60 -12.08
N THR A 119 -23.16 -21.03 -11.97
CA THR A 119 -24.41 -21.21 -12.79
C THR A 119 -25.24 -22.52 -12.73
N ALA A 120 -26.55 -22.56 -13.10
CA ALA A 120 -27.69 -21.61 -13.03
C ALA A 120 -29.03 -22.27 -13.51
N ALA A 121 -30.18 -21.84 -12.92
CA ALA A 121 -31.58 -22.06 -13.39
C ALA A 121 -32.10 -23.54 -13.43
N ASP A 122 -33.39 -23.87 -13.53
CA ASP A 122 -34.67 -23.11 -13.59
C ASP A 122 -35.86 -24.02 -13.13
N ALA A 123 -37.03 -23.43 -12.85
CA ALA A 123 -38.40 -23.99 -13.00
C ALA A 123 -38.83 -25.31 -12.27
N LEU A 124 -40.12 -25.59 -11.94
CA LEU A 124 -41.39 -24.85 -11.85
C LEU A 124 -42.45 -25.73 -11.12
N ALA A 125 -43.31 -25.13 -10.28
CA ALA A 125 -44.76 -25.41 -10.06
C ALA A 125 -45.26 -26.87 -9.69
N ASP A 126 -46.47 -27.10 -9.14
CA ASP A 126 -47.59 -26.21 -8.77
C ASP A 126 -48.53 -26.80 -7.68
N GLU A 127 -49.42 -25.93 -7.15
CA GLU A 127 -50.77 -26.08 -6.53
C GLU A 127 -51.29 -27.41 -5.91
N THR A 128 -52.20 -27.43 -4.92
CA THR A 128 -53.24 -26.46 -4.43
C THR A 128 -53.23 -26.38 -2.87
N GLY A 129 -54.06 -25.63 -2.11
CA GLY A 129 -55.29 -24.86 -2.35
C GLY A 129 -56.57 -25.57 -1.84
N THR A 130 -57.69 -24.95 -1.41
CA THR A 130 -58.04 -23.53 -1.10
C THR A 130 -59.38 -23.49 -0.33
N ALA A 131 -59.60 -22.55 0.62
CA ALA A 131 -60.93 -22.25 1.21
C ALA A 131 -61.05 -20.78 1.70
N THR A 132 -62.25 -20.18 1.59
CA THR A 132 -62.59 -18.73 1.81
C THR A 132 -64.14 -18.61 1.83
N PRO A 133 -64.85 -17.45 1.71
CA PRO A 133 -64.55 -16.00 1.83
C PRO A 133 -65.49 -15.30 2.88
N PRO A 134 -65.67 -13.95 2.96
CA PRO A 134 -65.08 -12.78 2.26
C PRO A 134 -64.35 -11.83 3.27
N ALA A 135 -64.21 -10.49 3.20
CA ALA A 135 -64.77 -9.36 2.43
C ALA A 135 -63.89 -8.08 2.62
N LYS A 136 -64.10 -6.86 2.04
CA LYS A 136 -65.06 -6.27 1.08
C LYS A 136 -64.50 -4.94 0.51
N LYS A 137 -64.82 -4.59 -0.75
CA LYS A 137 -64.70 -3.27 -1.44
C LYS A 137 -63.54 -2.28 -1.10
N ALA A 138 -62.50 -2.31 -1.95
CA ALA A 138 -62.06 -1.24 -2.89
C ALA A 138 -61.68 0.20 -2.42
N ALA A 139 -60.73 0.83 -3.14
CA ALA A 139 -60.05 2.10 -2.79
C ALA A 139 -60.17 3.22 -3.86
N ALA A 140 -59.86 4.49 -3.49
CA ALA A 140 -59.17 5.48 -4.36
C ALA A 140 -58.86 6.88 -3.71
N LYS A 141 -57.57 7.29 -3.71
CA LYS A 141 -56.98 8.57 -4.24
C LYS A 141 -57.44 9.98 -3.73
N LYS A 142 -56.52 10.72 -3.05
CA LYS A 142 -56.30 12.22 -2.89
C LYS A 142 -57.54 13.15 -2.65
N THR A 143 -57.61 14.06 -1.64
CA THR A 143 -56.95 15.41 -1.59
C THR A 143 -57.29 16.29 -0.33
N ALA A 144 -56.37 17.19 0.06
CA ALA A 144 -56.52 18.61 0.52
C ALA A 144 -57.10 19.08 1.90
N ALA A 145 -56.23 19.80 2.67
CA ALA A 145 -56.45 21.04 3.48
C ALA A 145 -57.35 20.98 4.77
N LYS A 146 -57.48 21.99 5.67
CA LYS A 146 -57.08 23.43 5.72
C LYS A 146 -57.17 24.06 7.15
N LYS A 147 -56.25 24.97 7.55
CA LYS A 147 -56.39 26.16 8.48
C LYS A 147 -54.97 26.70 8.84
N ALA A 148 -54.68 27.98 9.08
CA ALA A 148 -55.37 29.28 8.87
C ALA A 148 -54.30 30.41 8.68
N ALA A 149 -54.70 31.63 8.29
CA ALA A 149 -53.80 32.76 7.92
C ALA A 149 -54.18 34.08 8.69
N PRO A 150 -53.68 35.31 8.39
CA PRO A 150 -53.44 35.97 7.07
C PRO A 150 -51.98 36.48 6.84
N ALA A 151 -51.74 37.24 5.76
CA ALA A 151 -50.42 37.84 5.43
C ALA A 151 -50.54 39.25 4.77
N LYS A 152 -49.45 40.05 4.75
CA LYS A 152 -49.45 41.50 4.39
C LYS A 152 -48.67 41.84 3.10
N LYS A 153 -49.44 42.11 2.02
CA LYS A 153 -49.22 43.04 0.88
C LYS A 153 -47.81 43.32 0.26
N THR A 154 -47.74 43.06 -1.07
CA THR A 154 -47.14 43.91 -2.15
C THR A 154 -45.60 44.15 -2.18
N ALA A 155 -44.94 44.45 -3.30
CA ALA A 155 -45.36 44.72 -4.70
C ALA A 155 -44.37 44.10 -5.73
N ALA A 156 -44.67 44.21 -7.04
CA ALA A 156 -43.81 43.70 -8.12
C ALA A 156 -43.02 44.79 -8.86
N LYS A 157 -41.89 44.43 -9.48
CA LYS A 157 -41.27 45.19 -10.58
C LYS A 157 -40.72 44.25 -11.66
N LYS A 158 -40.84 44.66 -12.93
CA LYS A 158 -40.39 43.93 -14.14
C LYS A 158 -39.06 44.49 -14.67
N THR A 159 -38.58 43.88 -15.76
CA THR A 159 -37.62 44.39 -16.78
C THR A 159 -36.13 44.29 -16.40
N ALA A 160 -35.22 43.96 -17.32
CA ALA A 160 -35.36 43.49 -18.71
C ALA A 160 -34.16 42.60 -19.13
N ALA A 161 -34.32 41.81 -20.19
CA ALA A 161 -33.23 41.03 -20.79
C ALA A 161 -32.58 41.74 -21.98
N LYS A 162 -31.29 41.46 -22.25
CA LYS A 162 -30.63 41.75 -23.53
C LYS A 162 -29.61 40.63 -23.87
N LYS A 163 -29.59 40.19 -25.14
CA LYS A 163 -28.55 39.31 -25.73
C LYS A 163 -27.29 40.16 -26.05
N THR A 164 -26.08 39.66 -26.33
CA THR A 164 -25.59 38.62 -27.27
C THR A 164 -24.23 38.08 -26.75
N ALA A 165 -23.68 36.88 -27.07
CA ALA A 165 -23.31 36.26 -28.36
C ALA A 165 -22.31 37.08 -29.22
N ALA A 166 -21.24 36.56 -29.86
CA ALA A 166 -20.57 35.23 -29.83
C ALA A 166 -19.15 35.33 -30.52
N SER A 167 -18.47 34.19 -30.78
CA SER A 167 -17.10 34.02 -31.35
C SER A 167 -15.93 34.46 -30.44
N LYS A 168 -14.79 33.76 -30.29
CA LYS A 168 -14.23 32.48 -30.84
C LYS A 168 -13.68 32.47 -32.29
N THR A 169 -12.34 32.44 -32.40
CA THR A 169 -11.40 31.72 -33.32
C THR A 169 -9.98 32.22 -32.95
N ALA A 170 -9.00 31.39 -32.56
CA ALA A 170 -8.23 30.37 -33.29
C ALA A 170 -6.99 30.92 -34.04
N ASP A 171 -5.77 30.40 -33.89
CA ASP A 171 -5.20 29.71 -32.70
C ASP A 171 -3.83 30.36 -32.30
N GLU A 172 -2.59 29.96 -32.59
CA GLU A 172 -1.94 28.75 -33.16
C GLU A 172 -0.40 28.86 -32.94
N SER A 173 0.36 27.75 -32.69
CA SER A 173 1.85 27.64 -32.61
C SER A 173 2.57 28.39 -31.42
N THR A 174 3.86 28.26 -31.02
CA THR A 174 5.00 27.27 -31.01
C THR A 174 6.21 27.96 -30.28
N ASP A 175 7.23 27.35 -29.64
CA ASP A 175 7.44 26.06 -28.95
C ASP A 175 8.83 26.07 -28.20
N GLU A 176 9.27 24.95 -27.61
CA GLU A 176 10.59 24.66 -26.96
C GLU A 176 10.95 25.33 -25.58
N GLU A 177 11.98 24.79 -24.91
CA GLU A 177 12.45 25.07 -23.51
C GLU A 177 13.51 26.24 -23.44
N PRO A 178 14.32 26.53 -22.36
CA PRO A 178 14.42 25.99 -20.98
C PRO A 178 14.72 27.04 -19.84
N LEU A 179 15.09 26.54 -18.63
CA LEU A 179 15.70 27.25 -17.45
C LEU A 179 14.76 28.24 -16.71
N ASP A 180 14.68 28.29 -15.36
CA ASP A 180 15.69 28.46 -14.29
C ASP A 180 16.34 29.86 -14.24
N GLU A 181 15.75 30.76 -13.44
CA GLU A 181 16.47 31.59 -12.46
C GLU A 181 15.49 32.25 -11.45
N GLY A 182 16.02 32.93 -10.42
CA GLY A 182 15.26 33.38 -9.24
C GLY A 182 14.36 34.63 -9.42
N PRO A 183 13.55 34.98 -8.40
CA PRO A 183 12.58 36.08 -8.47
C PRO A 183 13.26 37.45 -8.52
N ALA A 184 13.21 38.10 -9.69
CA ALA A 184 13.65 39.48 -9.88
C ALA A 184 12.71 40.49 -9.22
N VAL A 185 13.28 41.57 -8.66
CA VAL A 185 12.53 42.64 -7.98
C VAL A 185 11.91 43.61 -8.99
N VAL A 186 10.63 43.97 -8.79
CA VAL A 186 9.94 45.04 -9.53
C VAL A 186 9.63 46.20 -8.58
N LYS A 187 9.88 47.45 -8.99
CA LYS A 187 9.92 48.63 -8.11
C LYS A 187 8.78 49.62 -8.37
N ALA A 188 7.94 49.87 -7.36
CA ALA A 188 7.06 51.04 -7.21
C ALA A 188 6.58 51.10 -5.75
N GLY A 189 6.42 52.25 -5.07
CA GLY A 189 6.81 53.64 -5.37
C GLY A 189 6.92 54.42 -4.04
N GLU A 190 7.66 55.52 -4.00
CA GLU A 190 8.13 56.12 -2.73
C GLU A 190 7.06 56.84 -1.87
N GLY A 191 7.30 56.90 -0.55
CA GLY A 191 6.54 57.63 0.46
C GLY A 191 7.24 57.59 1.84
N GLU A 192 7.81 58.73 2.26
CA GLU A 192 8.60 58.96 3.48
C GLU A 192 7.69 59.19 4.73
N GLU A 193 8.05 58.95 6.00
CA GLU A 193 9.05 58.01 6.56
C GLU A 193 8.43 57.15 7.72
N GLU A 194 8.69 57.16 9.05
CA GLU A 194 9.61 57.79 10.02
C GLU A 194 10.09 56.70 11.04
N GLU A 195 11.05 56.99 11.95
CA GLU A 195 11.59 56.00 12.89
C GLU A 195 10.67 55.56 14.05
N SER A 196 10.67 54.26 14.36
CA SER A 196 10.89 53.78 15.75
C SER A 196 11.34 52.32 15.77
N GLY A 197 12.34 52.00 16.61
CA GLY A 197 12.97 50.68 16.65
C GLY A 197 12.33 49.74 17.65
N GLU A 198 11.59 48.73 17.17
CA GLU A 198 11.18 47.58 18.00
C GLU A 198 11.17 46.28 17.18
N SER A 199 11.27 45.13 17.85
CA SER A 199 11.59 43.85 17.20
C SER A 199 10.46 43.30 16.33
N LYS A 200 10.50 43.61 15.02
CA LYS A 200 9.52 43.12 14.04
C LYS A 200 9.60 41.59 13.91
N GLY A 201 8.63 40.90 14.51
CA GLY A 201 8.50 39.46 14.45
C GLY A 201 8.30 38.96 13.02
N PHE A 202 8.84 37.79 12.71
CA PHE A 202 8.72 37.14 11.40
C PHE A 202 7.26 36.67 11.19
N VAL A 203 6.47 37.48 10.48
CA VAL A 203 5.12 37.10 10.05
C VAL A 203 5.23 36.22 8.81
N LEU A 204 5.11 34.91 9.03
CA LEU A 204 4.80 33.94 7.99
C LEU A 204 3.33 34.12 7.59
N SER A 205 3.07 34.64 6.39
CA SER A 205 1.80 34.44 5.69
C SER A 205 1.75 32.97 5.21
N ASP A 206 1.21 32.12 6.07
CA ASP A 206 1.08 30.66 5.94
C ASP A 206 -0.37 30.33 5.52
N ASP A 207 -0.90 31.14 4.58
CA ASP A 207 -2.20 30.93 3.92
C ASP A 207 -2.14 29.71 2.97
N ASP A 208 -3.30 29.14 2.66
CA ASP A 208 -3.53 27.97 1.76
C ASP A 208 -3.11 26.55 2.23
N GLU A 209 -2.73 26.34 3.50
CA GLU A 209 -2.59 24.98 4.10
C GLU A 209 -3.52 24.70 5.30
N ASP A 210 -4.75 24.30 4.96
CA ASP A 210 -5.68 23.48 5.76
C ASP A 210 -6.22 24.07 7.09
N ASP A 211 -7.21 24.98 6.96
CA ASP A 211 -8.20 25.23 8.01
C ASP A 211 -9.08 23.98 8.23
N ALA A 212 -8.77 23.27 9.31
CA ALA A 212 -9.64 22.27 9.93
C ALA A 212 -9.84 22.70 11.39
N PRO A 213 -11.07 22.68 11.93
CA PRO A 213 -11.36 23.26 13.23
C PRO A 213 -10.53 22.57 14.32
N ALA A 214 -9.65 23.35 14.97
CA ALA A 214 -8.76 22.86 16.01
C ALA A 214 -9.57 22.46 17.26
N GLN A 215 -10.02 21.21 17.31
CA GLN A 215 -10.88 20.70 18.37
C GLN A 215 -10.16 20.80 19.72
N GLN A 216 -10.67 21.68 20.58
CA GLN A 216 -10.05 22.00 21.86
C GLN A 216 -10.19 20.81 22.81
N VAL A 217 -9.07 20.12 23.06
CA VAL A 217 -9.02 19.02 24.04
C VAL A 217 -9.22 19.60 25.43
N ALA A 218 -10.45 19.51 25.94
CA ALA A 218 -10.80 19.91 27.29
C ALA A 218 -10.22 18.92 28.30
N VAL A 219 -9.03 19.21 28.84
CA VAL A 219 -8.33 18.32 29.78
C VAL A 219 -8.98 18.39 31.17
N ALA A 220 -10.07 17.65 31.34
CA ALA A 220 -10.69 17.37 32.63
C ALA A 220 -9.93 16.27 33.40
N GLY A 221 -9.91 16.38 34.73
CA GLY A 221 -9.35 15.35 35.63
C GLY A 221 -7.97 15.70 36.18
N ALA A 222 -7.85 15.66 37.52
CA ALA A 222 -6.60 15.92 38.24
C ALA A 222 -5.89 14.60 38.60
N THR A 223 -5.27 13.97 37.60
CA THR A 223 -4.17 13.01 37.79
C THR A 223 -2.95 13.48 36.99
N ALA A 224 -1.80 12.82 37.15
CA ALA A 224 -0.54 13.27 36.54
C ALA A 224 -0.54 13.13 35.01
N ASP A 225 -0.97 14.20 34.34
CA ASP A 225 -1.01 14.34 32.88
C ASP A 225 0.43 14.30 32.30
N PRO A 226 0.81 13.25 31.55
CA PRO A 226 2.18 13.11 31.02
C PRO A 226 2.55 14.23 30.05
N VAL A 227 1.57 14.85 29.37
CA VAL A 227 1.81 16.01 28.50
C VAL A 227 2.20 17.21 29.35
N LYS A 228 1.51 17.47 30.47
CA LYS A 228 1.88 18.58 31.38
C LYS A 228 3.27 18.39 31.98
N ASP A 229 3.64 17.17 32.38
CA ASP A 229 4.97 16.90 32.92
C ASP A 229 6.07 17.00 31.85
N TYR A 230 5.83 16.56 30.60
CA TYR A 230 6.74 16.81 29.49
C TYR A 230 6.91 18.31 29.20
N LEU A 231 5.81 19.07 29.10
CA LEU A 231 5.84 20.52 28.89
C LEU A 231 6.60 21.25 30.02
N LYS A 232 6.46 20.79 31.27
CA LYS A 232 7.18 21.29 32.44
C LYS A 232 8.67 20.92 32.45
N GLN A 233 9.08 19.84 31.78
CA GLN A 233 10.48 19.50 31.60
C GLN A 233 11.15 20.38 30.54
N ILE A 234 10.56 20.48 29.34
CA ILE A 234 11.13 21.31 28.25
C ILE A 234 11.07 22.82 28.56
N GLY A 235 10.18 23.24 29.46
CA GLY A 235 10.10 24.62 29.95
C GLY A 235 11.25 25.04 30.88
N LYS A 236 12.13 24.13 31.31
CA LYS A 236 13.29 24.44 32.17
C LYS A 236 14.46 25.07 31.43
N VAL A 237 14.60 24.77 30.13
CA VAL A 237 15.73 25.22 29.32
C VAL A 237 15.40 26.57 28.67
N PRO A 238 16.30 27.57 28.76
CA PRO A 238 16.06 28.88 28.14
C PRO A 238 16.05 28.77 26.62
N LEU A 239 15.38 29.73 25.97
CA LEU A 239 15.47 29.90 24.53
C LEU A 239 16.83 30.51 24.15
N LEU A 240 17.37 30.10 23.01
CA LEU A 240 18.66 30.57 22.51
C LEU A 240 18.52 31.87 21.71
N ASN A 241 19.54 32.72 21.79
CA ASN A 241 19.75 33.82 20.85
C ASN A 241 20.51 33.33 19.60
N ALA A 242 20.38 34.04 18.47
CA ALA A 242 21.01 33.64 17.21
C ALA A 242 22.54 33.48 17.30
N GLU A 243 23.22 34.29 18.10
CA GLU A 243 24.67 34.16 18.36
C GLU A 243 25.01 32.83 19.07
N GLN A 244 24.13 32.38 19.97
CA GLN A 244 24.28 31.12 20.71
C GLN A 244 23.95 29.90 19.83
N GLU A 245 23.00 30.01 18.90
CA GLU A 245 22.77 29.01 17.85
C GLU A 245 24.06 28.78 17.04
N VAL A 246 24.75 29.86 16.65
CA VAL A 246 26.02 29.83 15.91
C VAL A 246 27.19 29.30 16.77
N GLU A 247 27.26 29.64 18.06
CA GLU A 247 28.29 29.10 18.97
C GLU A 247 28.14 27.58 19.14
N LEU A 248 26.91 27.11 19.40
CA LEU A 248 26.63 25.69 19.57
C LEU A 248 26.87 24.90 18.27
N ALA A 249 26.49 25.44 17.10
CA ALA A 249 26.76 24.80 15.81
C ALA A 249 28.27 24.58 15.58
N LYS A 250 29.11 25.59 15.84
CA LYS A 250 30.58 25.48 15.76
C LYS A 250 31.14 24.40 16.69
N ARG A 251 30.60 24.28 17.90
CA ARG A 251 31.02 23.25 18.89
C ARG A 251 30.58 21.85 18.48
N ILE A 252 29.39 21.72 17.87
CA ILE A 252 28.89 20.45 17.30
C ILE A 252 29.81 20.00 16.16
N GLU A 253 30.15 20.87 15.21
CA GLU A 253 31.06 20.54 14.11
C GLU A 253 32.47 20.17 14.59
N ALA A 254 33.03 20.93 15.54
CA ALA A 254 34.33 20.64 16.14
C ALA A 254 34.34 19.26 16.84
N GLY A 255 33.26 18.91 17.55
CA GLY A 255 33.08 17.59 18.15
C GLY A 255 32.96 16.48 17.10
N LEU A 256 32.16 16.67 16.06
CA LEU A 256 31.99 15.68 14.98
C LEU A 256 33.31 15.40 14.25
N PHE A 257 34.10 16.43 14.00
CA PHE A 257 35.45 16.33 13.42
C PHE A 257 36.45 15.66 14.36
N ALA A 258 36.29 15.81 15.68
CA ALA A 258 37.09 15.08 16.66
C ALA A 258 36.72 13.60 16.72
N GLU A 259 35.43 13.26 16.63
CA GLU A 259 34.94 11.88 16.58
C GLU A 259 35.36 11.15 15.31
N ASP A 260 35.26 11.79 14.14
CA ASP A 260 35.77 11.22 12.87
C ASP A 260 37.29 10.97 12.93
N LYS A 261 38.06 11.93 13.46
CA LYS A 261 39.51 11.74 13.66
C LYS A 261 39.84 10.60 14.62
N LEU A 262 39.08 10.42 15.69
CA LEU A 262 39.24 9.30 16.62
C LEU A 262 38.88 7.95 15.97
N ALA A 263 37.88 7.92 15.08
CA ALA A 263 37.47 6.71 14.37
C ALA A 263 38.44 6.30 13.25
N ASN A 264 39.00 7.28 12.51
CA ASN A 264 39.84 7.03 11.34
C ASN A 264 41.35 6.91 11.65
N SER A 265 41.79 7.11 12.90
CA SER A 265 43.22 7.22 13.27
C SER A 265 43.67 6.23 14.36
N ASP A 266 44.00 5.00 13.98
CA ASP A 266 44.51 3.93 14.89
C ASP A 266 45.75 4.32 15.73
N LYS A 267 46.48 5.37 15.35
CA LYS A 267 47.80 5.74 15.91
C LYS A 267 47.90 7.21 16.33
N LEU A 268 46.90 7.70 17.08
CA LEU A 268 46.96 9.01 17.74
C LEU A 268 47.89 9.00 18.95
N ALA A 269 48.63 10.10 19.16
CA ALA A 269 49.41 10.29 20.39
C ALA A 269 48.47 10.38 21.61
N PRO A 270 48.84 9.82 22.79
CA PRO A 270 47.92 9.69 23.92
C PRO A 270 47.45 11.03 24.52
N LYS A 271 48.19 12.13 24.31
CA LYS A 271 47.73 13.50 24.64
C LYS A 271 46.62 13.94 23.67
N LEU A 272 46.93 13.93 22.36
CA LEU A 272 46.00 14.31 21.30
C LEU A 272 44.72 13.48 21.31
N LYS A 273 44.79 12.18 21.62
CA LYS A 273 43.59 11.34 21.78
C LYS A 273 42.67 11.87 22.89
N ARG A 274 43.23 12.19 24.06
CA ARG A 274 42.49 12.74 25.20
C ARG A 274 41.92 14.14 24.93
N GLU A 275 42.64 14.96 24.18
CA GLU A 275 42.16 16.28 23.73
C GLU A 275 40.96 16.14 22.78
N LEU A 276 41.03 15.22 21.80
CA LEU A 276 39.92 14.92 20.90
C LEU A 276 38.72 14.31 21.63
N GLU A 277 38.93 13.44 22.62
CA GLU A 277 37.85 12.86 23.45
C GLU A 277 37.07 13.94 24.21
N ILE A 278 37.76 14.98 24.72
CA ILE A 278 37.12 16.12 25.39
C ILE A 278 36.30 16.96 24.40
N ILE A 279 36.84 17.22 23.21
CA ILE A 279 36.15 18.00 22.16
C ILE A 279 34.91 17.23 21.63
N ALA A 280 35.02 15.91 21.49
CA ALA A 280 33.91 15.02 21.15
C ALA A 280 32.78 15.06 22.20
N GLU A 281 33.13 15.01 23.50
CA GLU A 281 32.14 15.18 24.57
C GLU A 281 31.49 16.57 24.58
N ASP A 282 32.26 17.64 24.34
CA ASP A 282 31.70 18.99 24.29
C ASP A 282 30.73 19.19 23.12
N GLY A 283 31.08 18.69 21.93
CA GLY A 283 30.17 18.72 20.77
C GLY A 283 28.90 17.91 20.99
N ARG A 284 28.98 16.75 21.66
CA ARG A 284 27.79 15.99 22.08
C ARG A 284 26.91 16.75 23.08
N ARG A 285 27.51 17.47 24.05
CA ARG A 285 26.78 18.33 24.98
C ARG A 285 26.15 19.54 24.27
N ALA A 286 26.86 20.16 23.33
CA ALA A 286 26.35 21.25 22.50
C ALA A 286 25.17 20.80 21.62
N LYS A 287 25.24 19.59 21.04
CA LYS A 287 24.12 18.98 20.29
C LYS A 287 22.89 18.82 21.18
N ASN A 288 23.04 18.23 22.36
CA ASN A 288 21.93 18.05 23.30
C ASN A 288 21.33 19.39 23.73
N HIS A 289 22.15 20.39 24.07
CA HIS A 289 21.68 21.72 24.46
C HIS A 289 20.91 22.45 23.35
N LEU A 290 21.39 22.37 22.09
CA LEU A 290 20.69 22.93 20.93
C LEU A 290 19.35 22.24 20.65
N LEU A 291 19.27 20.93 20.89
CA LEU A 291 18.01 20.17 20.82
C LEU A 291 17.04 20.59 21.95
N GLU A 292 17.49 20.54 23.20
CA GLU A 292 16.68 20.80 24.39
C GLU A 292 16.02 22.19 24.37
N ALA A 293 16.76 23.23 24.00
CA ALA A 293 16.23 24.58 23.86
C ALA A 293 15.15 24.70 22.76
N ASN A 294 15.17 23.83 21.76
CA ASN A 294 14.25 23.83 20.61
C ASN A 294 13.09 22.83 20.70
N LEU A 295 13.01 21.98 21.74
CA LEU A 295 11.86 21.08 21.95
C LEU A 295 10.51 21.83 22.02
N ARG A 296 10.53 23.10 22.44
CA ARG A 296 9.36 23.99 22.48
C ARG A 296 8.83 24.36 21.07
N LEU A 297 9.68 24.36 20.05
CA LEU A 297 9.30 24.56 18.64
C LEU A 297 8.58 23.32 18.10
N VAL A 298 9.05 22.12 18.44
CA VAL A 298 8.39 20.87 18.03
C VAL A 298 6.96 20.81 18.54
N VAL A 299 6.73 21.18 19.81
CA VAL A 299 5.40 21.21 20.42
C VAL A 299 4.45 22.19 19.71
N SER A 300 4.92 23.38 19.31
CA SER A 300 4.05 24.37 18.65
C SER A 300 3.66 23.96 17.23
N LEU A 301 4.54 23.24 16.51
CA LEU A 301 4.19 22.61 15.23
C LEU A 301 3.26 21.40 15.42
N ALA A 302 3.61 20.46 16.30
CA ALA A 302 2.84 19.23 16.55
C ALA A 302 1.40 19.51 16.99
N LYS A 303 1.15 20.63 17.70
CA LYS A 303 -0.19 21.06 18.11
C LYS A 303 -1.15 21.29 16.93
N ARG A 304 -0.65 21.62 15.73
CA ARG A 304 -1.50 21.74 14.53
C ARG A 304 -2.03 20.38 14.03
N TYR A 305 -1.36 19.29 14.37
CA TYR A 305 -1.58 17.95 13.80
C TYR A 305 -2.42 17.01 14.70
N THR A 306 -2.74 17.42 15.93
CA THR A 306 -3.57 16.65 16.86
C THR A 306 -4.93 16.27 16.28
N GLY A 307 -5.48 15.13 16.69
CA GLY A 307 -6.81 14.65 16.28
C GLY A 307 -6.84 13.87 14.96
N ARG A 308 -5.71 13.73 14.25
CA ARG A 308 -5.60 12.99 12.98
C ARG A 308 -5.12 11.55 13.18
N GLY A 309 -5.78 10.79 14.05
CA GLY A 309 -5.48 9.37 14.29
C GLY A 309 -4.22 9.04 15.12
N MET A 310 -3.34 10.01 15.40
CA MET A 310 -2.13 9.85 16.21
C MET A 310 -2.20 10.64 17.53
N LEU A 311 -1.63 10.09 18.61
CA LEU A 311 -1.54 10.74 19.92
C LEU A 311 -0.62 11.96 19.87
N PHE A 312 -0.92 12.98 20.68
CA PHE A 312 -0.13 14.23 20.72
C PHE A 312 1.33 14.01 21.16
N LEU A 313 1.59 13.07 22.06
CA LEU A 313 2.95 12.72 22.46
C LEU A 313 3.73 12.07 21.30
N ASP A 314 3.11 11.18 20.54
CA ASP A 314 3.75 10.49 19.42
C ASP A 314 4.07 11.48 18.27
N LEU A 315 3.15 12.40 17.98
CA LEU A 315 3.38 13.54 17.08
C LEU A 315 4.58 14.41 17.54
N ILE A 316 4.73 14.64 18.84
CA ILE A 316 5.90 15.34 19.40
C ILE A 316 7.18 14.50 19.23
N GLN A 317 7.14 13.19 19.46
CA GLN A 317 8.33 12.34 19.39
C GLN A 317 8.85 12.16 17.96
N GLU A 318 7.96 12.04 16.97
CA GLU A 318 8.34 12.02 15.55
C GLU A 318 8.81 13.41 15.08
N GLY A 319 8.20 14.48 15.60
CA GLY A 319 8.69 15.84 15.42
C GLY A 319 10.09 16.08 16.04
N ASN A 320 10.38 15.47 17.19
CA ASN A 320 11.70 15.48 17.84
C ASN A 320 12.74 14.73 17.00
N LEU A 321 12.37 13.63 16.34
CA LEU A 321 13.23 12.94 15.36
C LEU A 321 13.50 13.81 14.12
N GLY A 322 12.54 14.64 13.70
CA GLY A 322 12.73 15.70 12.71
C GLY A 322 13.73 16.77 13.17
N LEU A 323 13.58 17.26 14.40
CA LEU A 323 14.49 18.24 15.02
C LEU A 323 15.94 17.72 15.11
N ILE A 324 16.15 16.44 15.43
CA ILE A 324 17.49 15.83 15.45
C ILE A 324 18.15 15.91 14.06
N ARG A 325 17.41 15.56 13.00
CA ARG A 325 17.90 15.68 11.62
C ARG A 325 18.14 17.13 11.18
N ALA A 326 17.39 18.08 11.73
CA ALA A 326 17.64 19.50 11.50
C ALA A 326 18.97 19.93 12.11
N VAL A 327 19.26 19.56 13.36
CA VAL A 327 20.56 19.87 14.00
C VAL A 327 21.73 19.21 13.26
N GLU A 328 21.58 17.97 12.80
CA GLU A 328 22.60 17.24 12.03
C GLU A 328 22.87 17.80 10.62
N LYS A 329 22.04 18.73 10.14
CA LYS A 329 22.12 19.31 8.79
C LYS A 329 22.08 20.84 8.79
N PHE A 330 22.08 21.46 9.97
CA PHE A 330 22.09 22.90 10.11
C PHE A 330 23.45 23.45 9.69
N ASP A 331 23.43 24.55 8.94
CA ASP A 331 24.62 25.23 8.44
C ASP A 331 24.56 26.68 8.91
N TYR A 332 25.39 27.00 9.90
CA TYR A 332 25.43 28.32 10.51
C TYR A 332 26.03 29.39 9.58
N THR A 333 26.75 29.00 8.52
CA THR A 333 27.41 29.94 7.60
C THR A 333 26.40 30.70 6.73
N LYS A 334 25.20 30.13 6.53
CA LYS A 334 24.09 30.75 5.78
C LYS A 334 23.41 31.92 6.50
N GLY A 335 23.70 32.17 7.79
CA GLY A 335 23.18 33.30 8.55
C GLY A 335 21.68 33.27 8.90
N TYR A 336 20.93 32.27 8.45
CA TYR A 336 19.53 32.08 8.84
C TYR A 336 19.41 31.48 10.25
N LYS A 337 18.36 31.86 10.98
CA LYS A 337 18.04 31.29 12.30
C LYS A 337 17.74 29.80 12.20
N PHE A 338 18.13 29.05 13.23
CA PHE A 338 17.92 27.61 13.29
C PHE A 338 16.43 27.23 13.14
N SER A 339 15.52 27.98 13.76
CA SER A 339 14.08 27.72 13.73
C SER A 339 13.48 27.74 12.31
N THR A 340 13.97 28.60 11.41
CA THR A 340 13.54 28.64 10.01
C THR A 340 13.85 27.32 9.28
N TYR A 341 15.04 26.77 9.52
CA TYR A 341 15.47 25.50 8.93
C TYR A 341 14.80 24.29 9.59
N ALA A 342 14.71 24.29 10.92
CA ALA A 342 14.13 23.20 11.70
C ALA A 342 12.63 22.99 11.42
N THR A 343 11.89 24.08 11.17
CA THR A 343 10.45 24.06 10.82
C THR A 343 10.15 23.07 9.68
N TRP A 344 10.98 23.04 8.63
CA TRP A 344 10.79 22.14 7.49
C TRP A 344 10.98 20.66 7.88
N TRP A 345 12.07 20.33 8.56
CA TRP A 345 12.37 18.95 8.99
C TRP A 345 11.37 18.41 10.02
N ILE A 346 10.89 19.27 10.93
CA ILE A 346 9.85 18.91 11.90
C ILE A 346 8.52 18.68 11.19
N ARG A 347 8.08 19.60 10.30
CA ARG A 347 6.85 19.43 9.49
C ARG A 347 6.91 18.11 8.70
N GLN A 348 8.02 17.86 8.00
CA GLN A 348 8.24 16.67 7.17
C GLN A 348 8.34 15.35 7.95
N ALA A 349 8.85 15.37 9.18
CA ALA A 349 8.87 14.18 10.03
C ALA A 349 7.46 13.83 10.53
N ILE A 350 6.70 14.83 11.00
CA ILE A 350 5.34 14.65 11.52
C ILE A 350 4.39 14.19 10.42
N THR A 351 4.38 14.86 9.25
CA THR A 351 3.49 14.47 8.13
C THR A 351 3.78 13.07 7.61
N ARG A 352 5.06 12.69 7.54
CA ARG A 352 5.47 11.33 7.19
C ARG A 352 5.02 10.31 8.23
N ALA A 353 5.26 10.56 9.52
CA ALA A 353 4.89 9.63 10.58
C ALA A 353 3.36 9.42 10.65
N MET A 354 2.57 10.48 10.48
CA MET A 354 1.12 10.36 10.32
C MET A 354 0.75 9.43 9.14
N ALA A 355 1.34 9.66 7.96
CA ALA A 355 1.08 8.82 6.79
C ALA A 355 1.56 7.35 6.98
N ASP A 356 2.62 7.13 7.76
CA ASP A 356 3.18 5.80 8.01
C ASP A 356 2.48 5.04 9.17
N GLN A 357 1.86 5.73 10.15
CA GLN A 357 1.40 5.11 11.42
C GLN A 357 -0.04 5.45 11.85
N ALA A 358 -0.65 6.57 11.43
CA ALA A 358 -1.89 7.08 12.04
C ALA A 358 -3.18 6.33 11.62
N ARG A 359 -3.06 5.17 10.97
CA ARG A 359 -4.19 4.32 10.55
C ARG A 359 -3.95 2.87 10.97
N THR A 360 -4.97 2.26 11.57
CA THR A 360 -4.97 0.86 12.03
C THR A 360 -4.58 -0.12 10.93
N ILE A 361 -5.03 0.15 9.70
CA ILE A 361 -4.58 -0.54 8.49
C ILE A 361 -3.61 0.40 7.77
N ARG A 362 -2.32 0.01 7.72
CA ARG A 362 -1.24 0.82 7.14
C ARG A 362 -1.44 0.99 5.62
N ILE A 363 -1.41 2.24 5.16
CA ILE A 363 -1.47 2.62 3.74
C ILE A 363 -0.09 3.17 3.30
N PRO A 364 0.45 2.83 2.11
CA PRO A 364 1.69 3.41 1.62
C PRO A 364 1.58 4.93 1.41
N VAL A 365 2.64 5.68 1.74
CA VAL A 365 2.67 7.17 1.69
C VAL A 365 2.15 7.74 0.37
N HIS A 366 2.52 7.16 -0.78
CA HIS A 366 2.06 7.64 -2.10
C HIS A 366 0.55 7.49 -2.35
N MET A 367 -0.14 6.60 -1.63
CA MET A 367 -1.59 6.51 -1.64
C MET A 367 -2.22 7.52 -0.68
N VAL A 368 -1.57 7.81 0.45
CA VAL A 368 -1.98 8.90 1.38
C VAL A 368 -1.86 10.26 0.69
N GLU A 369 -0.79 10.49 -0.09
CA GLU A 369 -0.63 11.68 -0.96
C GLU A 369 -1.84 11.85 -1.90
N VAL A 370 -2.26 10.77 -2.58
CA VAL A 370 -3.40 10.79 -3.52
C VAL A 370 -4.74 10.97 -2.80
N ILE A 371 -4.94 10.33 -1.64
CA ILE A 371 -6.12 10.53 -0.79
C ILE A 371 -6.22 12.00 -0.35
N ASN A 372 -5.10 12.61 0.07
CA ASN A 372 -5.07 14.02 0.50
C ASN A 372 -5.28 14.98 -0.68
N LYS A 373 -4.72 14.71 -1.88
CA LYS A 373 -5.00 15.50 -3.09
C LYS A 373 -6.50 15.43 -3.43
N LEU A 374 -7.08 14.22 -3.43
CA LEU A 374 -8.51 14.01 -3.67
C LEU A 374 -9.36 14.77 -2.65
N ALA A 375 -9.04 14.70 -1.36
CA ALA A 375 -9.77 15.41 -0.31
C ALA A 375 -9.60 16.94 -0.34
N ARG A 376 -8.51 17.48 -0.92
CA ARG A 376 -8.35 18.92 -1.16
C ARG A 376 -9.18 19.37 -2.37
N VAL A 377 -9.07 18.66 -3.50
CA VAL A 377 -9.88 18.94 -4.71
C VAL A 377 -11.37 18.76 -4.45
N GLN A 378 -11.79 17.73 -3.71
CA GLN A 378 -13.19 17.51 -3.35
C GLN A 378 -13.77 18.66 -2.50
N ARG A 379 -12.98 19.25 -1.60
CA ARG A 379 -13.40 20.45 -0.83
C ARG A 379 -13.51 21.69 -1.72
N GLN A 380 -12.52 21.91 -2.59
CA GLN A 380 -12.54 23.03 -3.54
C GLN A 380 -13.73 22.95 -4.49
N MET A 381 -13.94 21.81 -5.15
CA MET A 381 -15.09 21.59 -6.03
C MET A 381 -16.43 21.68 -5.27
N LEU A 382 -16.49 21.29 -4.00
CA LEU A 382 -17.70 21.47 -3.18
C LEU A 382 -18.03 22.95 -2.95
N GLN A 383 -17.01 23.79 -2.77
CA GLN A 383 -17.16 25.25 -2.68
C GLN A 383 -17.56 25.88 -4.02
N ASP A 384 -16.96 25.44 -5.13
CA ASP A 384 -17.21 25.99 -6.48
C ASP A 384 -18.57 25.55 -7.07
N LEU A 385 -18.97 24.30 -6.87
CA LEU A 385 -20.21 23.74 -7.41
C LEU A 385 -21.40 23.85 -6.44
N GLY A 386 -21.16 24.14 -5.16
CA GLY A 386 -22.20 24.17 -4.12
C GLY A 386 -22.85 22.80 -3.82
N ARG A 387 -22.22 21.71 -4.26
CA ARG A 387 -22.64 20.31 -4.05
C ARG A 387 -21.42 19.39 -4.02
N GLU A 388 -21.60 18.16 -3.56
CA GLU A 388 -20.55 17.15 -3.71
C GLU A 388 -20.25 16.88 -5.21
N PRO A 389 -18.97 16.82 -5.60
CA PRO A 389 -18.57 16.47 -6.96
C PRO A 389 -18.71 14.95 -7.17
N THR A 390 -19.13 14.54 -8.36
CA THR A 390 -19.24 13.12 -8.72
C THR A 390 -17.84 12.51 -8.95
N PRO A 391 -17.68 11.18 -8.85
CA PRO A 391 -16.39 10.52 -9.15
C PRO A 391 -15.88 10.79 -10.58
N GLU A 392 -16.77 11.03 -11.54
CA GLU A 392 -16.42 11.42 -12.92
C GLU A 392 -15.95 12.87 -13.07
N GLU A 393 -16.30 13.75 -12.14
CA GLU A 393 -15.86 15.15 -12.11
C GLU A 393 -14.50 15.22 -11.40
N LEU A 394 -14.37 14.55 -10.24
CA LEU A 394 -13.10 14.35 -9.54
C LEU A 394 -12.04 13.68 -10.44
N ALA A 395 -12.44 12.70 -11.25
CA ALA A 395 -11.54 12.02 -12.20
C ALA A 395 -10.90 12.98 -13.22
N LYS A 396 -11.70 13.92 -13.76
CA LYS A 396 -11.25 14.91 -14.74
C LYS A 396 -10.30 15.94 -14.11
N GLU A 397 -10.60 16.40 -12.89
CA GLU A 397 -9.79 17.40 -12.18
C GLU A 397 -8.48 16.81 -11.59
N LEU A 398 -8.40 15.48 -11.43
CA LEU A 398 -7.23 14.80 -10.87
C LEU A 398 -6.31 14.15 -11.91
N ASP A 399 -6.67 14.16 -13.20
CA ASP A 399 -6.05 13.38 -14.29
C ASP A 399 -6.05 11.85 -14.03
N MET A 400 -7.20 11.31 -13.60
CA MET A 400 -7.34 9.90 -13.21
C MET A 400 -8.58 9.24 -13.82
N THR A 401 -8.66 7.91 -13.83
CA THR A 401 -9.89 7.20 -14.24
C THR A 401 -10.93 7.21 -13.10
N PRO A 402 -12.24 7.28 -13.40
CA PRO A 402 -13.29 7.24 -12.37
C PRO A 402 -13.23 5.98 -11.48
N GLU A 403 -12.87 4.84 -12.06
CA GLU A 403 -12.62 3.58 -11.33
C GLU A 403 -11.53 3.76 -10.26
N LYS A 404 -10.44 4.46 -10.59
CA LYS A 404 -9.33 4.70 -9.65
C LYS A 404 -9.71 5.71 -8.57
N VAL A 405 -10.55 6.69 -8.87
CA VAL A 405 -11.14 7.59 -7.86
C VAL A 405 -11.98 6.78 -6.85
N ILE A 406 -12.82 5.85 -7.32
CA ILE A 406 -13.61 4.96 -6.47
C ILE A 406 -12.71 4.03 -5.64
N GLU A 407 -11.62 3.50 -6.22
CA GLU A 407 -10.64 2.68 -5.51
C GLU A 407 -9.93 3.46 -4.39
N VAL A 408 -9.47 4.69 -4.67
CA VAL A 408 -8.88 5.60 -3.68
C VAL A 408 -9.88 5.96 -2.57
N GLN A 409 -11.15 6.24 -2.92
CA GLN A 409 -12.20 6.49 -1.93
C GLN A 409 -12.50 5.28 -1.04
N LYS A 410 -12.34 4.03 -1.55
CA LYS A 410 -12.43 2.82 -0.71
C LYS A 410 -11.27 2.76 0.30
N TYR A 411 -10.03 3.02 -0.11
CA TYR A 411 -8.88 3.06 0.81
C TYR A 411 -8.88 4.25 1.77
N GLY A 412 -9.57 5.35 1.42
CA GLY A 412 -9.75 6.50 2.29
C GLY A 412 -10.56 6.21 3.56
N ARG A 413 -11.40 5.16 3.55
CA ARG A 413 -12.24 4.77 4.70
C ARG A 413 -11.40 4.34 5.90
N GLU A 414 -11.94 4.56 7.09
CA GLU A 414 -11.34 4.15 8.36
C GLU A 414 -12.20 3.05 9.00
N PRO A 415 -11.60 2.07 9.70
CA PRO A 415 -12.34 0.97 10.32
C PRO A 415 -13.16 1.46 11.52
N ILE A 416 -14.35 0.89 11.68
CA ILE A 416 -15.24 1.12 12.84
C ILE A 416 -14.90 0.10 13.93
N SER A 417 -15.09 0.47 15.20
CA SER A 417 -14.90 -0.44 16.33
C SER A 417 -16.06 -1.44 16.43
N LEU A 418 -15.76 -2.71 16.75
CA LEU A 418 -16.80 -3.67 17.12
C LEU A 418 -17.49 -3.28 18.44
N HIS A 419 -16.75 -2.65 19.36
CA HIS A 419 -17.26 -2.09 20.61
C HIS A 419 -17.94 -0.72 20.44
N THR A 420 -18.39 -0.36 19.23
CA THR A 420 -19.26 0.81 19.05
C THR A 420 -20.68 0.39 19.45
N PRO A 421 -21.30 1.01 20.48
CA PRO A 421 -22.64 0.64 20.92
C PRO A 421 -23.70 1.01 19.87
N LEU A 422 -24.73 0.18 19.77
CA LEU A 422 -25.89 0.32 18.91
C LEU A 422 -27.15 0.55 19.76
N GLY A 423 -27.94 1.56 19.40
CA GLY A 423 -29.18 1.93 20.09
C GLY A 423 -29.02 3.08 21.09
N GLU A 424 -30.12 3.47 21.72
CA GLU A 424 -30.17 4.57 22.72
C GLU A 424 -29.81 4.07 24.12
N ASP A 425 -30.18 2.83 24.46
CA ASP A 425 -29.91 2.20 25.77
C ASP A 425 -28.47 1.70 25.93
N GLY A 426 -27.77 1.41 24.82
CA GLY A 426 -26.35 1.01 24.81
C GLY A 426 -26.08 -0.47 25.13
N ASP A 427 -27.11 -1.29 25.32
CA ASP A 427 -27.02 -2.73 25.70
C ASP A 427 -26.56 -3.68 24.56
N SER A 428 -26.32 -3.18 23.34
CA SER A 428 -25.82 -3.96 22.20
C SER A 428 -24.57 -3.33 21.59
N GLU A 429 -23.57 -4.13 21.26
CA GLU A 429 -22.38 -3.68 20.51
C GLU A 429 -22.50 -4.02 19.02
N PHE A 430 -21.75 -3.31 18.16
CA PHE A 430 -21.69 -3.60 16.73
C PHE A 430 -21.11 -5.01 16.44
N GLY A 431 -20.25 -5.52 17.33
CA GLY A 431 -19.72 -6.89 17.26
C GLY A 431 -20.80 -7.98 17.41
N ASP A 432 -21.81 -7.77 18.26
CA ASP A 432 -22.87 -8.75 18.55
C ASP A 432 -23.78 -9.04 17.34
N LEU A 433 -23.75 -8.16 16.33
CA LEU A 433 -24.55 -8.26 15.11
C LEU A 433 -23.81 -8.97 13.96
N ILE A 434 -22.53 -9.36 14.14
CA ILE A 434 -21.74 -10.02 13.11
C ILE A 434 -21.89 -11.55 13.25
N GLU A 435 -22.47 -12.17 12.23
CA GLU A 435 -22.58 -13.63 12.11
C GLU A 435 -21.20 -14.27 11.90
N ASP A 436 -20.91 -15.35 12.63
CA ASP A 436 -19.70 -16.16 12.42
C ASP A 436 -19.93 -17.13 11.24
N SER A 437 -19.33 -16.81 10.10
CA SER A 437 -19.41 -17.61 8.88
C SER A 437 -18.52 -18.87 8.88
N GLU A 438 -17.64 -19.05 9.87
CA GLU A 438 -16.84 -20.27 10.04
C GLU A 438 -17.45 -21.21 11.09
N ALA A 439 -18.52 -20.80 11.77
CA ALA A 439 -19.25 -21.62 12.73
C ALA A 439 -19.91 -22.84 12.06
N VAL A 440 -19.62 -24.04 12.59
CA VAL A 440 -20.18 -25.30 12.08
C VAL A 440 -21.68 -25.38 12.40
N VAL A 441 -22.51 -25.33 11.35
CA VAL A 441 -23.97 -25.51 11.45
C VAL A 441 -24.28 -26.94 11.94
N PRO A 442 -25.00 -27.12 13.06
CA PRO A 442 -25.23 -28.46 13.61
C PRO A 442 -26.08 -29.39 12.73
N ALA A 443 -26.97 -28.83 11.90
CA ALA A 443 -27.75 -29.61 10.94
C ALA A 443 -26.83 -30.24 9.88
N ASP A 444 -25.96 -29.43 9.29
CA ASP A 444 -25.05 -29.79 8.20
C ASP A 444 -23.97 -30.77 8.68
N ALA A 445 -23.49 -30.61 9.93
CA ALA A 445 -22.60 -31.59 10.56
C ALA A 445 -23.27 -32.95 10.73
N VAL A 446 -24.54 -32.98 11.16
CA VAL A 446 -25.30 -34.22 11.33
C VAL A 446 -25.64 -34.85 9.97
N SER A 447 -26.08 -34.07 8.98
CA SER A 447 -26.35 -34.59 7.63
C SER A 447 -25.08 -35.14 6.98
N PHE A 448 -23.93 -34.49 7.17
CA PHE A 448 -22.64 -35.00 6.70
C PHE A 448 -22.25 -36.33 7.38
N THR A 449 -22.42 -36.47 8.70
CA THR A 449 -22.17 -37.76 9.36
C THR A 449 -23.12 -38.87 8.89
N LEU A 450 -24.40 -38.56 8.68
CA LEU A 450 -25.38 -39.53 8.19
C LEU A 450 -25.12 -39.92 6.73
N LEU A 451 -24.70 -38.96 5.89
CA LEU A 451 -24.20 -39.20 4.54
C LEU A 451 -22.95 -40.11 4.57
N GLN A 452 -22.03 -39.90 5.51
CA GLN A 452 -20.85 -40.73 5.67
C GLN A 452 -21.21 -42.17 6.08
N GLU A 453 -22.16 -42.37 7.00
CA GLU A 453 -22.67 -43.70 7.35
C GLU A 453 -23.36 -44.40 6.17
N GLN A 454 -24.23 -43.68 5.45
CA GLN A 454 -24.95 -44.23 4.30
C GLN A 454 -24.01 -44.52 3.11
N LEU A 455 -22.97 -43.70 2.91
CA LEU A 455 -21.95 -43.95 1.89
C LEU A 455 -21.16 -45.23 2.18
N HIS A 456 -20.75 -45.46 3.44
CA HIS A 456 -20.13 -46.73 3.84
C HIS A 456 -21.08 -47.92 3.62
N SER A 457 -22.34 -47.82 4.07
CA SER A 457 -23.37 -48.85 3.86
C SER A 457 -23.58 -49.19 2.38
N VAL A 458 -23.57 -48.17 1.49
CA VAL A 458 -23.66 -48.38 0.03
C VAL A 458 -22.38 -49.03 -0.53
N LEU A 459 -21.20 -48.65 -0.04
CA LEU A 459 -19.92 -49.26 -0.43
C LEU A 459 -19.81 -50.74 -0.02
N ASP A 460 -20.31 -51.12 1.16
CA ASP A 460 -20.34 -52.51 1.65
C ASP A 460 -21.17 -53.45 0.75
N THR A 461 -22.11 -52.91 -0.04
CA THR A 461 -22.85 -53.70 -1.04
C THR A 461 -22.07 -53.96 -2.34
N LEU A 462 -20.85 -53.44 -2.49
CA LEU A 462 -19.94 -53.72 -3.59
C LEU A 462 -19.00 -54.88 -3.22
N SER A 463 -18.16 -55.33 -4.17
CA SER A 463 -17.04 -56.19 -3.79
C SER A 463 -15.93 -55.37 -3.14
N GLU A 464 -15.20 -55.94 -2.18
CA GLU A 464 -14.08 -55.32 -1.45
C GLU A 464 -13.09 -54.56 -2.37
N ARG A 465 -12.76 -55.13 -3.53
CA ARG A 465 -11.88 -54.52 -4.54
C ARG A 465 -12.54 -53.38 -5.33
N GLU A 466 -13.86 -53.39 -5.50
CA GLU A 466 -14.61 -52.28 -6.11
C GLU A 466 -14.77 -51.12 -5.12
N ALA A 467 -15.12 -51.42 -3.86
CA ALA A 467 -15.21 -50.43 -2.78
C ALA A 467 -13.86 -49.76 -2.50
N GLY A 468 -12.79 -50.53 -2.32
CA GLY A 468 -11.44 -50.02 -2.04
C GLY A 468 -10.79 -49.26 -3.19
N VAL A 469 -11.17 -49.54 -4.45
CA VAL A 469 -10.79 -48.68 -5.60
C VAL A 469 -11.50 -47.33 -5.50
N VAL A 470 -12.78 -47.29 -5.16
CA VAL A 470 -13.55 -46.03 -5.03
C VAL A 470 -13.08 -45.21 -3.82
N SER A 471 -12.89 -45.81 -2.65
CA SER A 471 -12.45 -45.09 -1.44
C SER A 471 -11.07 -44.46 -1.62
N MET A 472 -10.10 -45.18 -2.20
CA MET A 472 -8.80 -44.60 -2.53
C MET A 472 -8.85 -43.58 -3.66
N ARG A 473 -9.78 -43.70 -4.62
CA ARG A 473 -9.91 -42.76 -5.75
C ARG A 473 -10.40 -41.38 -5.31
N PHE A 474 -11.35 -41.34 -4.38
CA PHE A 474 -11.94 -40.11 -3.85
C PHE A 474 -11.38 -39.68 -2.48
N GLY A 475 -10.47 -40.46 -1.89
CA GLY A 475 -9.83 -40.13 -0.61
C GLY A 475 -10.71 -40.36 0.62
N LEU A 476 -11.77 -41.19 0.53
CA LEU A 476 -12.78 -41.36 1.59
C LEU A 476 -12.23 -41.89 2.93
N THR A 477 -11.02 -42.46 2.94
CA THR A 477 -10.34 -42.96 4.14
C THR A 477 -9.17 -42.07 4.58
N ASP A 478 -8.43 -41.50 3.63
CA ASP A 478 -7.15 -40.82 3.87
C ASP A 478 -7.22 -39.29 3.64
N GLY A 479 -8.39 -38.75 3.31
CA GLY A 479 -8.60 -37.37 2.85
C GLY A 479 -8.03 -37.05 1.46
N GLN A 480 -7.09 -37.85 0.94
CA GLN A 480 -6.35 -37.57 -0.29
C GLN A 480 -6.80 -38.45 -1.47
N PRO A 481 -7.26 -37.88 -2.61
CA PRO A 481 -7.70 -38.64 -3.77
C PRO A 481 -6.51 -39.17 -4.59
N LYS A 482 -6.37 -40.49 -4.68
CA LYS A 482 -5.23 -41.14 -5.36
C LYS A 482 -5.45 -41.31 -6.86
N THR A 483 -4.38 -41.36 -7.64
CA THR A 483 -4.44 -41.58 -9.08
C THR A 483 -4.68 -43.06 -9.42
N LEU A 484 -5.20 -43.31 -10.61
CA LEU A 484 -5.44 -44.67 -11.14
C LEU A 484 -4.16 -45.53 -11.26
N ASP A 485 -2.99 -44.90 -11.29
CA ASP A 485 -1.70 -45.60 -11.35
C ASP A 485 -1.19 -46.01 -9.96
N GLU A 486 -1.39 -45.15 -8.95
CA GLU A 486 -1.07 -45.46 -7.55
C GLU A 486 -1.98 -46.55 -6.99
N ILE A 487 -3.30 -46.46 -7.26
CA ILE A 487 -4.27 -47.51 -6.92
C ILE A 487 -3.92 -48.82 -7.65
N GLY A 488 -3.37 -48.72 -8.87
CA GLY A 488 -2.85 -49.86 -9.63
C GLY A 488 -1.69 -50.55 -8.91
N LYS A 489 -0.71 -49.78 -8.42
CA LYS A 489 0.43 -50.30 -7.65
C LYS A 489 -0.01 -51.02 -6.37
N VAL A 490 -0.97 -50.48 -5.63
CA VAL A 490 -1.52 -51.10 -4.41
C VAL A 490 -2.16 -52.46 -4.70
N TYR A 491 -2.95 -52.58 -5.78
CA TYR A 491 -3.62 -53.84 -6.12
C TYR A 491 -2.81 -54.79 -7.03
N GLY A 492 -1.59 -54.45 -7.43
CA GLY A 492 -0.76 -55.23 -8.36
C GLY A 492 -1.36 -55.31 -9.78
N VAL A 493 -2.00 -54.23 -10.24
CA VAL A 493 -2.88 -54.19 -11.41
C VAL A 493 -2.60 -52.94 -12.27
N THR A 494 -2.75 -53.05 -13.60
CA THR A 494 -2.48 -51.92 -14.51
C THR A 494 -3.50 -50.78 -14.36
N ARG A 495 -3.06 -49.53 -14.57
CA ARG A 495 -3.89 -48.31 -14.56
C ARG A 495 -5.21 -48.45 -15.31
N GLU A 496 -5.17 -49.00 -16.53
CA GLU A 496 -6.37 -49.19 -17.36
C GLU A 496 -7.36 -50.20 -16.76
N ARG A 497 -6.85 -51.23 -16.07
CA ARG A 497 -7.71 -52.19 -15.37
C ARG A 497 -8.34 -51.59 -14.11
N ILE A 498 -7.69 -50.65 -13.43
CA ILE A 498 -8.34 -49.84 -12.40
C ILE A 498 -9.44 -48.95 -13.00
N ARG A 499 -9.19 -48.29 -14.15
CA ARG A 499 -10.21 -47.49 -14.86
C ARG A 499 -11.44 -48.30 -15.27
N GLN A 500 -11.26 -49.58 -15.66
CA GLN A 500 -12.35 -50.51 -15.92
C GLN A 500 -13.16 -50.85 -14.66
N ILE A 501 -12.49 -51.03 -13.52
CA ILE A 501 -13.14 -51.30 -12.21
C ILE A 501 -13.91 -50.06 -11.75
N GLU A 502 -13.29 -48.87 -11.80
CA GLU A 502 -13.91 -47.56 -11.53
C GLU A 502 -15.18 -47.38 -12.38
N SER A 503 -15.08 -47.50 -13.71
CA SER A 503 -16.22 -47.34 -14.63
C SER A 503 -17.38 -48.30 -14.34
N LYS A 504 -17.05 -49.58 -14.08
CA LYS A 504 -18.06 -50.61 -13.72
C LYS A 504 -18.69 -50.34 -12.35
N THR A 505 -17.92 -49.82 -11.40
CA THR A 505 -18.40 -49.51 -10.05
C THR A 505 -19.28 -48.26 -10.03
N MET A 506 -18.91 -47.22 -10.78
CA MET A 506 -19.77 -46.04 -10.96
C MET A 506 -21.10 -46.40 -11.66
N SER A 507 -21.08 -47.33 -12.62
CA SER A 507 -22.32 -47.89 -13.21
C SER A 507 -23.16 -48.66 -12.18
N LYS A 508 -22.54 -49.46 -11.31
CA LYS A 508 -23.19 -50.18 -10.19
C LYS A 508 -23.78 -49.24 -9.13
N LEU A 509 -23.11 -48.11 -8.84
CA LEU A 509 -23.54 -47.09 -7.87
C LEU A 509 -24.71 -46.25 -8.41
N ARG A 510 -24.70 -45.93 -9.71
CA ARG A 510 -25.81 -45.22 -10.39
C ARG A 510 -27.12 -46.02 -10.43
N HIS A 511 -27.10 -47.34 -10.19
CA HIS A 511 -28.30 -48.17 -10.16
C HIS A 511 -29.31 -47.66 -9.11
N PRO A 512 -30.61 -47.52 -9.42
CA PRO A 512 -31.59 -46.86 -8.53
C PRO A 512 -31.61 -47.38 -7.10
N SER A 513 -31.45 -48.69 -6.90
CA SER A 513 -31.43 -49.34 -5.58
C SER A 513 -30.26 -48.93 -4.66
N ARG A 514 -29.30 -48.14 -5.16
CA ARG A 514 -28.21 -47.53 -4.39
C ARG A 514 -28.27 -46.01 -4.46
N SER A 515 -28.43 -45.47 -5.67
CA SER A 515 -28.44 -44.02 -5.88
C SER A 515 -29.65 -43.32 -5.26
N GLN A 516 -30.78 -44.00 -5.06
CA GLN A 516 -31.97 -43.37 -4.48
C GLN A 516 -31.81 -42.98 -3.01
N VAL A 517 -31.01 -43.71 -2.23
CA VAL A 517 -30.74 -43.38 -0.80
C VAL A 517 -29.84 -42.15 -0.67
N LEU A 518 -28.92 -41.96 -1.62
CA LEU A 518 -27.95 -40.85 -1.63
C LEU A 518 -28.44 -39.63 -2.42
N ARG A 519 -29.70 -39.60 -2.87
CA ARG A 519 -30.29 -38.42 -3.55
C ARG A 519 -30.69 -37.32 -2.60
N ASP A 520 -31.04 -37.68 -1.38
CA ASP A 520 -31.60 -36.77 -0.37
C ASP A 520 -30.50 -35.90 0.30
N TYR A 521 -29.30 -35.87 -0.29
CA TYR A 521 -28.09 -35.11 0.10
C TYR A 521 -27.41 -34.46 -1.14
N LEU A 522 -28.20 -34.14 -2.17
CA LEU A 522 -27.73 -33.37 -3.34
C LEU A 522 -27.82 -31.85 -3.13
N ASP A 523 -28.63 -31.44 -2.15
CA ASP A 523 -28.80 -30.09 -1.62
C ASP A 523 -28.34 -30.07 -0.15
#